data_AF-S4PQZ1-F1
#
_entry.id   AF-S4PQZ1-F1
#
_cell.length_a   1.000
_cell.length_b   1.000
_cell.length_c   1.000
_cell.angle_alpha   90.00
_cell.angle_beta   90.00
_cell.angle_gamma   90.00
#
_symmetry.space_group_name_H-M   'P 1'
#
loop_
_entity.id
_entity.type
_entity.pdbx_description
1 polymer ?
#
loop_
_entity_poly.entity_id
_entity_poly.type
_entity_poly.pdbx_seq_one_letter_code
_entity_poly.pdbx_strand_id
1 'polypeptide(L)'
;MDIRPSSMTELLSKLEERGLITRTPDESDKRVTNVSITDDGKKAIEDDDSTDDMLDQIFAGLSDDELAQLSELMDKLNTSLKEKLPDHEDDPHWGHRFPHRGFGGGPHGHHGHGMPPFGGPHGDPHGHGPMGFSPKD
;
A
#
# COMPACT_ATOMS: atom_id res chain seq x y z
N MET A 1 10.82 -9.14 13.59
CA MET A 1 10.52 -8.79 12.19
C MET A 1 10.07 -7.34 12.19
N ASP A 2 10.81 -6.47 11.53
CA ASP A 2 10.49 -5.05 11.47
C ASP A 2 9.65 -4.79 10.20
N ILE A 3 8.35 -5.08 10.31
CA ILE A 3 7.38 -4.93 9.22
C ILE A 3 6.38 -3.86 9.65
N ARG A 4 6.21 -2.84 8.82
CA ARG A 4 5.23 -1.78 9.07
C ARG A 4 3.83 -2.40 9.26
N PRO A 5 3.03 -1.96 10.25
CA PRO A 5 1.70 -2.53 10.50
C PRO A 5 0.77 -2.55 9.28
N SER A 6 0.87 -1.53 8.42
CA SER A 6 0.13 -1.46 7.16
C SER A 6 0.54 -2.57 6.18
N SER A 7 1.85 -2.79 6.02
CA SER A 7 2.40 -3.85 5.17
C SER A 7 2.05 -5.25 5.69
N MET A 8 2.01 -5.43 7.01
CA MET A 8 1.54 -6.68 7.63
C MET A 8 0.07 -6.93 7.34
N THR A 9 -0.77 -5.90 7.43
CA THR A 9 -2.21 -6.04 7.14
C THR A 9 -2.44 -6.42 5.67
N GLU A 10 -1.75 -5.78 4.72
CA GLU A 10 -1.84 -6.14 3.31
C GLU A 10 -1.37 -7.56 3.03
N LEU A 11 -0.30 -8.01 3.68
CA LEU A 11 0.20 -9.38 3.54
C LEU A 11 -0.83 -10.40 4.07
N LEU A 12 -1.39 -10.15 5.25
CA LEU A 12 -2.42 -11.00 5.83
C LEU A 12 -3.66 -11.08 4.94
N SER A 13 -4.13 -9.95 4.38
CA SER A 13 -5.26 -9.98 3.45
C SER A 13 -4.98 -10.85 2.22
N LYS A 14 -3.78 -10.76 1.64
CA LYS A 14 -3.40 -11.59 0.48
C LYS A 14 -3.33 -13.08 0.82
N LEU A 15 -2.85 -13.43 2.01
CA LEU A 15 -2.80 -14.82 2.46
C LEU A 15 -4.22 -15.38 2.72
N GLU A 16 -5.12 -14.55 3.25
CA GLU A 16 -6.53 -14.89 3.48
C GLU A 16 -7.30 -15.04 2.16
N GLU A 17 -7.11 -14.13 1.20
CA GLU A 17 -7.68 -14.21 -0.16
C GLU A 17 -7.27 -15.49 -0.89
N ARG A 18 -6.05 -15.98 -0.64
CA ARG A 18 -5.55 -17.26 -1.17
C ARG A 18 -6.03 -18.48 -0.40
N GLY A 19 -6.80 -18.30 0.68
CA GLY A 19 -7.30 -19.38 1.53
C GLY A 19 -6.24 -20.06 2.39
N LEU A 20 -5.06 -19.46 2.55
CA LEU A 20 -3.93 -20.05 3.29
C LEU A 20 -4.01 -19.76 4.80
N ILE A 21 -4.73 -18.71 5.18
CA ILE A 21 -5.01 -18.36 6.58
C ILE A 21 -6.48 -18.00 6.78
N THR A 22 -6.94 -18.02 8.03
CA THR A 22 -8.22 -17.45 8.46
C THR A 22 -7.99 -16.41 9.56
N ARG A 23 -8.88 -15.41 9.62
CA ARG A 23 -8.86 -14.38 10.64
C ARG A 23 -10.18 -14.35 11.39
N THR A 24 -10.11 -14.49 12.71
CA THR A 24 -11.28 -14.49 13.58
C THR A 24 -11.09 -13.42 14.66
N PRO A 25 -12.02 -12.46 14.84
CA PRO A 25 -12.00 -11.55 15.97
C PRO A 25 -11.98 -12.33 17.29
N ASP A 26 -11.19 -11.89 18.25
CA ASP A 26 -11.20 -12.52 19.57
C ASP A 26 -12.54 -12.26 20.28
N GLU A 27 -13.08 -13.28 20.92
CA GLU A 27 -14.37 -13.19 21.62
C GLU A 27 -14.31 -12.29 22.86
N SER A 28 -13.12 -12.16 23.45
CA SER A 28 -12.85 -11.43 24.70
C SER A 28 -12.45 -9.98 24.43
N ASP A 29 -11.68 -9.73 23.37
CA ASP A 29 -11.27 -8.39 22.96
C ASP A 29 -11.37 -8.22 21.43
N LYS A 30 -12.38 -7.47 20.98
CA LYS A 30 -12.60 -7.17 19.55
C LYS A 30 -11.48 -6.37 18.88
N ARG A 31 -10.54 -5.83 19.65
CA ARG A 31 -9.33 -5.19 19.11
C ARG A 31 -8.28 -6.20 18.68
N VAL A 32 -8.43 -7.46 19.09
CA VAL A 32 -7.54 -8.57 18.76
C VAL A 32 -8.18 -9.39 17.65
N THR A 33 -7.38 -9.77 16.66
CA THR A 33 -7.77 -10.68 15.60
C THR A 33 -6.82 -11.87 15.63
N ASN A 34 -7.36 -13.05 15.88
CA ASN A 34 -6.63 -14.30 15.88
C ASN A 34 -6.43 -14.75 14.43
N VAL A 35 -5.18 -14.99 14.05
CA VAL A 35 -4.80 -15.51 12.74
C VAL A 35 -4.47 -16.99 12.89
N SER A 36 -5.06 -17.83 12.04
CA SER A 36 -4.82 -19.28 12.02
C SER A 36 -4.47 -19.76 10.62
N ILE A 37 -3.54 -20.69 10.50
CA ILE A 37 -3.21 -21.32 9.22
C ILE A 37 -4.28 -22.35 8.84
N THR A 38 -4.66 -22.41 7.56
CA THR A 38 -5.57 -23.43 7.04
C THR A 38 -4.81 -24.71 6.68
N ASP A 39 -5.53 -25.78 6.39
CA ASP A 39 -4.90 -27.01 5.90
C ASP A 39 -4.28 -26.82 4.50
N ASP A 40 -4.88 -25.98 3.65
CA ASP A 40 -4.28 -25.60 2.37
C ASP A 40 -3.03 -24.72 2.58
N GLY A 41 -3.03 -23.87 3.60
CA GLY A 41 -1.85 -23.12 4.04
C GLY A 41 -0.69 -24.02 4.47
N LYS A 42 -0.97 -25.08 5.23
CA LYS A 42 0.05 -26.05 5.64
C LYS A 42 0.64 -26.79 4.43
N LYS A 43 -0.21 -27.28 3.53
CA LYS A 43 0.25 -27.94 2.30
C LYS A 43 1.10 -27.01 1.43
N ALA A 44 0.71 -25.74 1.31
CA ALA A 44 1.47 -24.77 0.55
C ALA A 44 2.87 -24.49 1.14
N ILE A 45 3.07 -24.70 2.44
CA ILE A 45 4.39 -24.63 3.10
C ILE A 45 5.18 -25.90 2.81
N GLU A 46 4.55 -27.08 2.90
CA GLU A 46 5.18 -28.37 2.59
C GLU A 46 5.58 -28.48 1.11
N ASP A 47 4.82 -27.89 0.19
CA ASP A 47 5.10 -27.89 -1.24
C ASP A 47 6.19 -26.87 -1.65
N ASP A 48 6.63 -25.99 -0.74
CA ASP A 48 7.67 -24.99 -0.96
C ASP A 48 9.08 -25.45 -0.50
N ASP A 49 9.37 -26.73 -0.68
CA ASP A 49 10.73 -27.31 -0.50
C ASP A 49 11.81 -26.59 -1.34
N SER A 50 11.40 -25.85 -2.37
CA SER A 50 12.31 -25.14 -3.28
C SER A 50 13.13 -24.03 -2.62
N THR A 51 12.60 -23.43 -1.54
CA THR A 51 13.29 -22.39 -0.80
C THR A 51 14.34 -22.99 0.14
N ASP A 52 14.03 -24.11 0.79
CA ASP A 52 14.98 -24.84 1.65
C ASP A 52 16.14 -25.39 0.82
N ASP A 53 15.87 -25.97 -0.35
CA ASP A 53 16.92 -26.48 -1.26
C ASP A 53 17.94 -25.40 -1.68
N MET A 54 17.49 -24.16 -1.88
CA MET A 54 18.37 -23.05 -2.25
C MET A 54 19.20 -22.55 -1.07
N LEU A 55 18.60 -22.44 0.12
CA LEU A 55 19.29 -22.03 1.33
C LEU A 55 20.35 -23.06 1.73
N ASP A 56 19.99 -24.35 1.66
CA ASP A 56 20.93 -25.45 1.90
C ASP A 56 22.11 -25.38 0.94
N GLN A 57 21.90 -25.07 -0.34
CA GLN A 57 23.00 -24.88 -1.29
C GLN A 57 23.88 -23.66 -0.97
N ILE A 58 23.30 -22.55 -0.53
CA ILE A 58 24.05 -21.34 -0.16
C ILE A 58 24.93 -21.61 1.06
N PHE A 59 24.44 -22.39 2.02
CA PHE A 59 25.11 -22.68 3.28
C PHE A 59 25.87 -24.01 3.30
N ALA A 60 25.79 -24.84 2.26
CA ALA A 60 26.42 -26.16 2.18
C ALA A 60 27.93 -26.18 2.44
N GLY A 61 28.61 -25.05 2.26
CA GLY A 61 30.04 -24.90 2.54
C GLY A 61 30.39 -24.67 4.02
N LEU A 62 29.40 -24.51 4.91
CA LEU A 62 29.58 -24.24 6.33
C LEU A 62 29.23 -25.49 7.15
N SER A 63 30.05 -25.78 8.15
CA SER A 63 29.71 -26.74 9.20
C SER A 63 28.69 -26.16 10.18
N ASP A 64 28.04 -27.04 10.95
CA ASP A 64 27.08 -26.64 12.00
C ASP A 64 27.69 -25.63 13.00
N ASP A 65 28.95 -25.82 13.37
CA ASP A 65 29.68 -24.91 14.26
C ASP A 65 29.90 -23.53 13.61
N GLU A 66 30.21 -23.49 12.31
CA GLU A 66 30.37 -22.24 11.56
C GLU A 66 29.05 -21.52 11.34
N LEU A 67 27.95 -22.25 11.13
CA LEU A 67 26.60 -21.70 11.08
C LEU A 67 26.18 -21.09 12.41
N ALA A 68 26.44 -21.78 13.52
CA ALA A 68 26.19 -21.26 14.86
C ALA A 68 26.99 -19.97 15.11
N GLN A 69 28.27 -19.95 14.74
CA GLN A 69 29.11 -18.75 14.84
C GLN A 69 28.61 -17.61 13.96
N LEU A 70 28.20 -17.89 12.73
CA LEU A 70 27.64 -16.89 11.81
C LEU A 70 26.37 -16.27 12.41
N SER A 71 25.48 -17.10 12.97
CA SER A 71 24.27 -16.63 13.65
C SER A 71 24.61 -15.67 14.79
N GLU A 72 25.55 -16.05 15.68
CA GLU A 72 25.98 -15.18 16.78
C GLU A 72 26.57 -13.85 16.30
N LEU A 73 27.36 -13.88 15.22
CA LEU A 73 27.95 -12.67 14.65
C LEU A 73 26.87 -11.75 14.06
N MET A 74 25.90 -12.31 13.36
CA MET A 74 24.76 -11.55 12.82
C MET A 74 23.92 -10.93 13.93
N ASP A 75 23.70 -11.63 15.04
CA ASP A 75 22.98 -11.10 16.21
C ASP A 75 23.72 -9.94 16.87
N LYS A 76 25.05 -10.04 17.03
CA LYS A 76 25.90 -8.96 17.55
C LYS A 76 25.84 -7.73 16.65
N LEU A 77 25.89 -7.93 15.33
CA LEU A 77 25.75 -6.84 14.36
C LEU A 77 24.37 -6.19 14.43
N ASN A 78 23.30 -6.98 14.46
CA ASN A 78 21.93 -6.49 14.54
C ASN A 78 21.70 -5.68 15.82
N THR A 79 22.22 -6.17 16.95
CA THR A 79 22.20 -5.43 18.24
C THR A 79 22.93 -4.09 18.11
N SER A 80 24.15 -4.08 17.56
CA SER A 80 24.90 -2.83 17.40
C SER A 80 24.25 -1.86 16.41
N LEU A 81 23.60 -2.36 15.36
CA LEU A 81 22.87 -1.54 14.40
C LEU A 81 21.67 -0.87 15.06
N LYS A 82 20.86 -1.60 15.82
CA LYS A 82 19.73 -1.03 16.58
C LYS A 82 20.15 0.02 17.61
N GLU A 83 21.32 -0.16 18.23
CA GLU A 83 21.83 0.83 19.19
C GLU A 83 22.34 2.11 18.52
N LYS A 84 22.92 2.00 17.32
CA LYS A 84 23.62 3.12 16.66
C LYS A 84 22.79 3.83 15.59
N LEU A 85 21.81 3.15 15.02
CA LEU A 85 20.84 3.71 14.09
C LEU A 85 19.51 3.79 14.85
N PRO A 86 19.10 4.98 15.32
CA PRO A 86 17.74 5.14 15.81
C PRO A 86 16.75 4.76 14.70
N ASP A 87 15.60 4.20 15.08
CA ASP A 87 14.51 3.94 14.15
C ASP A 87 14.19 5.22 13.40
N HIS A 88 14.54 5.26 12.11
CA HIS A 88 14.08 6.32 11.22
C HIS A 88 12.62 6.02 10.85
N GLU A 89 11.71 6.26 11.79
CA GLU A 89 10.40 6.77 11.42
C GLU A 89 10.65 8.21 10.91
N ASP A 90 10.18 8.50 9.69
CA ASP A 90 10.29 9.80 9.01
C ASP A 90 11.57 10.09 8.22
N ASP A 91 11.62 9.58 6.98
CA ASP A 91 12.05 10.44 5.86
C ASP A 91 11.15 10.19 4.62
N PRO A 92 10.15 11.06 4.34
CA PRO A 92 9.36 11.01 3.11
C PRO A 92 10.14 11.45 1.86
N HIS A 93 11.44 11.73 1.92
CA HIS A 93 12.20 12.32 0.82
C HIS A 93 12.81 11.32 -0.17
N TRP A 94 12.47 10.03 -0.12
CA TRP A 94 12.74 9.09 -1.23
C TRP A 94 11.84 9.33 -2.45
N GLY A 95 11.69 10.59 -2.84
CA GLY A 95 11.06 11.06 -4.08
C GLY A 95 11.79 12.24 -4.73
N HIS A 96 12.90 12.73 -4.15
CA HIS A 96 13.57 13.95 -4.64
C HIS A 96 15.09 13.81 -4.91
N ARG A 97 15.67 12.61 -4.78
CA ARG A 97 17.12 12.42 -5.07
C ARG A 97 17.44 12.16 -6.55
N PHE A 98 16.44 11.92 -7.39
CA PHE A 98 16.62 11.90 -8.83
C PHE A 98 16.03 13.19 -9.41
N PRO A 99 16.83 14.06 -10.06
CA PRO A 99 16.27 15.12 -10.86
C PRO A 99 15.44 14.44 -11.95
N HIS A 100 14.11 14.55 -11.87
CA HIS A 100 13.22 14.23 -12.98
C HIS A 100 13.58 15.16 -14.15
N ARG A 101 14.57 14.75 -14.93
CA ARG A 101 14.85 15.31 -16.24
C ARG A 101 13.63 14.94 -17.09
N GLY A 102 12.85 15.97 -17.41
CA GLY A 102 11.51 15.84 -17.94
C GLY A 102 11.37 14.87 -19.11
N PHE A 103 10.28 14.10 -19.05
CA PHE A 103 9.55 13.72 -20.26
C PHE A 103 8.44 14.75 -20.45
N GLY A 104 8.38 15.30 -21.66
CA GLY A 104 7.76 16.59 -21.97
C GLY A 104 6.24 16.66 -21.84
N GLY A 105 5.78 17.88 -21.60
CA GLY A 105 4.39 18.29 -21.68
C GLY A 105 4.28 19.81 -21.56
N GLY A 106 4.54 20.53 -22.67
CA GLY A 106 4.01 21.85 -23.08
C GLY A 106 3.87 23.02 -22.08
N PRO A 107 4.23 24.26 -22.46
CA PRO A 107 4.17 25.41 -21.55
C PRO A 107 2.75 25.96 -21.45
N HIS A 108 2.14 25.92 -20.26
CA HIS A 108 1.04 26.82 -19.92
C HIS A 108 1.54 27.96 -19.06
N GLY A 109 1.86 29.07 -19.73
CA GLY A 109 2.10 30.36 -19.12
C GLY A 109 0.78 30.97 -18.63
N HIS A 110 0.77 31.35 -17.35
CA HIS A 110 -0.20 32.28 -16.80
C HIS A 110 0.09 33.68 -17.33
N HIS A 111 -0.86 34.29 -18.03
CA HIS A 111 -1.03 35.75 -18.14
C HIS A 111 -2.52 36.06 -18.25
N GLY A 112 -3.03 36.84 -17.30
CA GLY A 112 -4.44 37.26 -17.25
C GLY A 112 -4.71 38.51 -18.07
N HIS A 113 -5.92 38.58 -18.65
CA HIS A 113 -6.85 39.72 -18.65
C HIS A 113 -8.09 39.44 -19.51
N GLY A 114 -9.31 39.63 -18.97
CA GLY A 114 -10.52 40.00 -19.74
C GLY A 114 -11.71 39.00 -19.82
N MET A 115 -12.65 39.09 -18.87
CA MET A 115 -14.15 39.13 -18.96
C MET A 115 -14.96 38.46 -20.13
N PRO A 116 -16.26 38.15 -19.92
CA PRO A 116 -16.91 36.89 -19.50
C PRO A 116 -17.57 36.10 -20.68
N PRO A 117 -18.14 34.88 -20.47
CA PRO A 117 -18.73 34.13 -21.58
C PRO A 117 -20.20 34.54 -21.82
N PHE A 118 -20.51 34.96 -23.05
CA PHE A 118 -21.87 35.08 -23.59
C PHE A 118 -22.01 34.21 -24.84
N GLY A 119 -23.12 33.46 -24.94
CA GLY A 119 -23.76 33.15 -26.22
C GLY A 119 -23.91 31.68 -26.61
N GLY A 120 -24.95 31.02 -26.10
CA GLY A 120 -25.57 29.81 -26.69
C GLY A 120 -27.06 29.76 -26.29
N PRO A 121 -28.01 29.39 -27.17
CA PRO A 121 -29.37 29.92 -27.13
C PRO A 121 -30.36 29.13 -26.28
N HIS A 122 -31.04 29.90 -25.42
CA HIS A 122 -32.44 29.84 -24.97
C HIS A 122 -33.07 28.50 -24.57
N GLY A 123 -33.27 28.37 -23.25
CA GLY A 123 -34.23 27.47 -22.65
C GLY A 123 -35.64 28.06 -22.53
N ASP A 124 -36.61 27.16 -22.39
CA ASP A 124 -37.94 27.41 -21.85
C ASP A 124 -37.92 27.39 -20.32
N PRO A 125 -38.64 28.30 -19.67
CA PRO A 125 -39.31 27.94 -18.42
C PRO A 125 -40.78 28.34 -18.43
N HIS A 126 -41.61 27.35 -18.11
CA HIS A 126 -42.95 27.56 -17.58
C HIS A 126 -42.93 28.49 -16.36
N GLY A 127 -43.80 29.51 -16.36
CA GLY A 127 -44.02 30.39 -15.21
C GLY A 127 -45.23 31.31 -15.43
N HIS A 128 -46.22 31.16 -14.57
CA HIS A 128 -47.58 31.70 -14.63
C HIS A 128 -47.71 33.22 -14.33
N GLY A 129 -48.53 33.91 -15.14
CA GLY A 129 -49.44 35.02 -14.76
C GLY A 129 -48.98 36.48 -15.02
N PRO A 130 -49.89 37.49 -15.01
CA PRO A 130 -51.27 37.54 -15.51
C PRO A 130 -51.53 38.80 -16.42
N MET A 131 -52.81 39.07 -16.74
CA MET A 131 -53.39 40.13 -17.60
C MET A 131 -53.34 39.82 -19.10
N GLY A 132 -54.44 39.60 -19.83
CA GLY A 132 -55.79 40.14 -19.69
C GLY A 132 -56.06 41.04 -20.90
N PHE A 133 -56.71 40.53 -21.93
CA PHE A 133 -57.48 41.35 -22.88
C PHE A 133 -58.55 40.51 -23.61
N SER A 134 -59.69 41.16 -23.77
CA SER A 134 -61.05 40.69 -24.10
C SER A 134 -61.27 40.13 -25.53
N PRO A 135 -62.47 39.56 -25.80
CA PRO A 135 -62.70 38.43 -26.70
C PRO A 135 -63.16 38.86 -28.09
N LYS A 136 -63.17 37.91 -29.04
CA LYS A 136 -64.08 37.94 -30.19
C LYS A 136 -64.55 36.52 -30.50
N ASP A 137 -65.88 36.39 -30.37
CA ASP A 137 -66.85 35.61 -31.15
C ASP A 137 -66.40 34.35 -31.90
#